data_AF-A0A842I071-F1
#
_entry.id   AF-A0A842I071-F1
#
_cell.length_a   1.000
_cell.length_b   1.000
_cell.length_c   1.000
_cell.angle_alpha   90.00
_cell.angle_beta   90.00
_cell.angle_gamma   90.00
#
_symmetry.space_group_name_H-M   'P 1'
#
loop_
_entity.id
_entity.type
_entity.pdbx_description
1 polymer ?
#
loop_
_entity_poly.entity_id
_entity_poly.type
_entity_poly.pdbx_seq_one_letter_code
_entity_poly.pdbx_strand_id
1 'polypeptide(L)' 'MPKELTASRAIAATPIRVSLPANVAYDFDKFQKVQKDILGRLGCLACCSGWDIRWDIFRDFRVDEKLNVEQGLFR' A
#
# COMPACT_ATOMS: atom_id res chain seq x y z
N MET A 1 -16.13 -6.83 -39.06
CA MET A 1 -16.25 -5.37 -38.88
C MET A 1 -15.53 -5.00 -37.60
N PRO A 2 -14.37 -4.31 -37.65
CA PRO A 2 -13.67 -3.90 -36.43
C PRO A 2 -14.44 -2.72 -35.82
N LYS A 3 -14.86 -2.84 -34.56
CA LYS A 3 -15.23 -1.67 -33.76
C LYS A 3 -13.97 -1.25 -33.03
N GLU A 4 -13.43 -0.12 -33.46
CA GLU A 4 -12.29 0.55 -32.85
C GLU A 4 -12.53 0.70 -31.35
N LEU A 5 -11.68 0.06 -30.56
CA LEU A 5 -11.62 0.28 -29.12
C LEU A 5 -10.92 1.63 -28.93
N THR A 6 -11.68 2.72 -29.00
CA THR A 6 -11.19 4.04 -28.62
C THR A 6 -10.69 3.92 -27.18
N ALA A 7 -9.36 4.00 -27.02
CA ALA A 7 -8.70 3.85 -25.74
C ALA A 7 -9.38 4.76 -24.72
N SER A 8 -10.13 4.16 -23.79
CA SER A 8 -10.70 4.89 -22.67
C SER A 8 -9.52 5.56 -21.99
N ARG A 9 -9.51 6.89 -22.04
CA ARG A 9 -8.52 7.75 -21.40
C ARG A 9 -8.35 7.24 -19.98
N ALA A 10 -7.28 6.48 -19.73
CA ALA A 10 -6.99 5.95 -18.42
C ALA A 10 -6.96 7.18 -17.51
N ILE A 11 -7.93 7.28 -16.61
CA ILE A 11 -7.87 8.25 -15.54
C ILE A 11 -6.53 7.92 -14.88
N ALA A 12 -5.56 8.81 -15.04
CA ALA A 12 -4.25 8.65 -14.44
C ALA A 12 -4.47 8.76 -12.92
N ALA A 13 -4.90 7.64 -12.32
CA ALA A 13 -5.10 7.54 -10.90
C ALA A 13 -3.72 7.74 -10.28
N THR A 14 -3.53 8.87 -9.60
CA THR A 14 -2.29 9.16 -8.89
C THR A 14 -2.01 7.99 -7.95
N PRO A 15 -0.89 7.26 -8.13
CA PRO A 15 -0.66 6.04 -7.39
C PRO A 15 -0.47 6.36 -5.92
N ILE A 16 -1.19 5.64 -5.07
CA ILE A 16 -1.09 5.75 -3.62
C ILE A 16 -0.06 4.71 -3.18
N ARG A 17 1.09 5.19 -2.70
CA ARG A 17 2.10 4.33 -2.12
C ARG A 17 1.86 4.17 -0.63
N VAL A 18 1.84 2.92 -0.20
CA VAL A 18 1.70 2.57 1.21
C VAL A 18 2.89 1.71 1.60
N SER A 19 3.69 2.22 2.52
CA SER A 19 4.80 1.50 3.12
C SER A 19 4.31 0.81 4.38
N LEU A 20 4.58 -0.49 4.50
CA LEU A 20 4.22 -1.25 5.69
C LEU A 20 5.33 -2.24 6.10
N PRO A 21 5.42 -2.57 7.40
CA PRO A 21 6.37 -3.56 7.87
C PRO A 21 5.94 -4.98 7.47
N ALA A 22 6.92 -5.86 7.28
CA ALA A 22 6.70 -7.25 6.87
C ALA A 22 5.74 -8.02 7.79
N ASN A 23 5.79 -7.80 9.10
CA ASN A 23 4.90 -8.49 10.05
C ASN A 23 3.42 -8.06 9.96
N VAL A 24 3.14 -6.90 9.37
CA VAL A 24 1.79 -6.42 9.06
C VAL A 24 1.39 -6.91 7.68
N ALA A 25 2.33 -7.00 6.74
CA ALA A 25 2.08 -7.50 5.38
C ALA A 25 1.70 -8.98 5.36
N TYR A 26 2.39 -9.78 6.18
CA TYR A 26 2.24 -11.23 6.24
C TYR A 26 1.22 -11.71 7.29
N ASP A 27 0.51 -10.79 7.92
CA ASP A 27 -0.57 -11.08 8.88
C ASP A 27 -1.88 -10.57 8.29
N PHE A 28 -2.77 -11.50 7.93
CA PHE A 28 -4.01 -11.19 7.22
C PHE A 28 -4.92 -10.24 8.01
N ASP A 29 -5.06 -10.47 9.31
CA ASP A 29 -5.94 -9.67 10.16
C ASP A 29 -5.39 -8.24 10.31
N LYS A 30 -4.07 -8.10 10.47
CA LYS A 30 -3.42 -6.78 10.52
C LYS A 30 -3.50 -6.07 9.19
N PHE A 31 -3.24 -6.76 8.09
CA PHE A 31 -3.31 -6.19 6.75
C PHE A 31 -4.72 -5.71 6.42
N GLN A 32 -5.74 -6.53 6.68
CA GLN A 32 -7.14 -6.15 6.46
C GLN A 32 -7.54 -4.92 7.28
N LYS A 33 -7.07 -4.81 8.52
CA LYS A 33 -7.34 -3.63 9.37
C LYS A 33 -6.75 -2.36 8.76
N VAL A 34 -5.49 -2.42 8.31
CA VAL A 34 -4.80 -1.29 7.67
C VAL A 34 -5.47 -0.93 6.34
N GLN A 35 -5.81 -1.93 5.52
CA GLN A 35 -6.51 -1.74 4.26
C GLN A 35 -7.85 -1.03 4.47
N LYS A 36 -8.67 -1.47 5.43
CA LYS A 36 -9.96 -0.83 5.75
C LYS A 36 -9.79 0.63 6.16
N ASP A 37 -8.81 0.94 7.01
CA ASP A 37 -8.56 2.33 7.44
C ASP A 37 -8.17 3.22 6.25
N ILE A 38 -7.27 2.75 5.40
CA ILE A 38 -6.82 3.48 4.21
C ILE A 38 -7.98 3.68 3.23
N LEU A 39 -8.75 2.64 2.93
CA LEU A 39 -9.94 2.74 2.08
C LEU A 39 -11.01 3.67 2.67
N GLY A 40 -11.15 3.69 4.00
CA GLY A 40 -12.00 4.65 4.70
C GLY A 40 -11.59 6.10 4.46
N ARG A 41 -10.29 6.39 4.49
CA ARG A 41 -9.74 7.72 4.17
C ARG A 41 -9.89 8.09 2.71
N LEU A 42 -9.91 7.09 1.82
CA LEU A 42 -10.14 7.28 0.38
C LEU A 42 -11.63 7.40 0.02
N GLY A 43 -12.54 7.14 0.97
CA GLY A 43 -13.96 7.48 0.87
C GLY A 43 -14.92 6.30 1.00
N CYS A 44 -14.47 5.06 0.84
CA CYS A 44 -15.31 3.89 1.07
C CYS A 44 -14.49 2.75 1.67
N LEU A 45 -14.88 2.32 2.87
CA LEU A 45 -14.17 1.32 3.69
C LEU A 45 -13.97 -0.05 3.02
N ALA A 46 -14.70 -0.36 1.95
CA ALA A 46 -14.73 -1.68 1.31
C ALA A 46 -14.40 -1.64 -0.20
N CYS A 47 -14.11 -0.47 -0.77
CA CYS A 47 -14.00 -0.31 -2.21
C CYS A 47 -12.55 -0.05 -2.63
N CYS A 48 -11.93 -1.03 -3.30
CA CYS A 48 -10.64 -0.84 -3.97
C CYS A 48 -10.78 -0.24 -5.39
N SER A 49 -11.97 -0.24 -5.98
CA SER A 49 -12.14 0.22 -7.36
C SER A 49 -11.91 1.72 -7.47
N GLY A 50 -11.20 2.13 -8.54
CA GLY A 50 -10.85 3.52 -8.81
C GLY A 50 -9.50 3.97 -8.24
N TRP A 51 -8.79 3.11 -7.50
CA TRP A 51 -7.50 3.43 -6.87
C TRP A 51 -6.36 2.55 -7.38
N ASP A 52 -5.23 3.15 -7.74
CA ASP A 52 -3.95 2.44 -7.94
C ASP A 52 -3.19 2.46 -6.60
N ILE A 53 -3.39 1.43 -5.77
CA ILE A 53 -2.75 1.30 -4.45
C ILE A 53 -1.58 0.32 -4.56
N ARG A 54 -0.38 0.79 -4.22
CA ARG A 54 0.85 0.01 -4.24
C ARG A 54 1.37 -0.19 -2.84
N TRP A 55 1.45 -1.45 -2.43
CA TRP A 55 1.91 -1.87 -1.12
C TRP A 55 3.38 -2.24 -1.20
N ASP A 56 4.24 -1.39 -0.65
CA ASP A 56 5.67 -1.62 -0.60
C ASP A 56 6.05 -2.19 0.77
N ILE A 57 6.62 -3.40 0.77
CA ILE A 57 7.06 -4.10 1.98
C ILE A 57 8.53 -3.76 2.22
N PHE A 58 8.82 -3.01 3.28
CA PHE A 58 10.19 -2.68 3.64
C PHE A 58 10.66 -3.51 4.85
N ARG A 59 11.94 -3.86 4.82
CA ARG A 59 12.66 -4.27 6.02
C ARG A 59 13.26 -3.02 6.63
N ASP A 60 12.76 -2.66 7.81
CA ASP A 60 13.28 -1.53 8.56
C ASP A 60 14.58 -1.93 9.25
N PHE A 61 15.62 -1.12 9.04
CA PHE A 61 16.89 -1.19 9.76
C PHE A 61 17.02 0.10 10.56
N ARG A 62 17.13 -0.02 11.88
CA ARG A 62 17.50 1.08 12.77
C ARG A 62 19.01 1.06 12.94
N VAL A 63 19.63 2.22 12.75
CA VAL A 63 21.05 2.42 12.97
C VAL A 63 21.20 3.37 14.15
N ASP A 64 21.94 2.96 15.17
CA ASP A 64 22.25 3.83 16.32
C ASP A 64 23.53 4.64 16.10
N GLU A 65 23.83 5.55 17.04
CA GLU A 65 25.04 6.40 17.00
C GLU A 65 26.35 5.60 17.12
N LYS A 66 26.28 4.35 17.57
CA LYS A 66 27.41 3.42 17.71
C LYS A 66 27.55 2.50 16.49
N LEU A 67 26.79 2.77 15.42
CA LEU A 67 26.75 1.99 14.18
C LEU A 67 26.20 0.57 14.35
N ASN A 68 25.45 0.30 15.43
CA ASN A 68 24.72 -0.94 15.56
C ASN A 68 23.50 -0.90 14.63
N VAL A 69 23.31 -1.97 13.88
CA VAL A 69 22.20 -2.14 12.96
C VAL A 69 21.23 -3.15 13.54
N GLU A 70 20.05 -2.69 13.93
CA GLU A 70 18.97 -3.54 14.40
C GLU A 70 17.88 -3.63 13.34
N GLN A 71 17.49 -4.85 12.97
CA GLN A 71 16.27 -5.05 12.21
C GLN A 71 15.08 -4.93 13.17
N GLY A 72 14.30 -3.86 13.05
CA GLY A 72 13.29 -3.54 14.05
C GLY A 72 12.02 -2.94 13.44
N LEU A 73 10.88 -3.45 13.89
CA LEU A 73 9.59 -2.82 13.62
C LEU A 73 9.53 -1.42 14.25
N PHE A 74 8.89 -0.46 13.57
CA PHE A 74 8.45 0.78 14.22
C PHE A 74 7.67 0.42 15.50
N ARG A 75 8.26 0.71 16.66
CA ARG A 75 7.69 0.53 18.00
C ARG A 75 7.17 1.85 18.52
#